data_AF-A0A0E3SS16-F1
#
_entry.id   AF-A0A0E3SS16-F1
#
_cell.length_a   1.000
_cell.length_b   1.000
_cell.length_c   1.000
_cell.angle_alpha   90.00
_cell.angle_beta   90.00
_cell.angle_gamma   90.00
#
_symmetry.space_group_name_H-M   'P 1'
#
loop_
_entity.id
_entity.type
_entity.pdbx_description
1 polymer ?
#
loop_
_entity_poly.entity_id
_entity_poly.type
_entity_poly.pdbx_seq_one_letter_code
_entity_poly.pdbx_strand_id
1 'polypeptide(L)'
;MDWDVKNNVLSENIMVLVLLIVQWLMPLFFLISGMSIYFVLSFRTKGQFIKSRFMRIMVPYLLIGIFVILPPQHYLRTISSGETGLTFLEFYPNYLTYAFTDVFMNFDFPPMGHLWYLFFLFIFSVIMLPLFAYLGTGSGRSIISKAAFIFDKPGTIFLLALPVGILTAVLDPTSFAGNPNYFGGWGIFVYPIILFYGFLIASNGRLEEAIQKHAKVALVLAVTTFPIILWFIQSVLDGTYYFGSYGYAGVMLLRSFNMWCWLIAFLGYGKKYLSFNNSTLKYANEGLIAIYILHQTVIQLVGFFIANWEMGIYPKYMILATTSFIVILLIYEIVIRRINVIRFLFGMKQKK
;
A
#
# COMPACT_ATOMS: atom_id res chain seq x y z
N MET A 1 -8.80 -12.25 -4.37
CA MET A 1 -8.13 -11.04 -4.90
C MET A 1 -8.50 -10.90 -6.36
N ASP A 2 -9.20 -9.81 -6.69
CA ASP A 2 -9.51 -9.49 -8.07
C ASP A 2 -8.39 -8.70 -8.70
N TRP A 3 -7.65 -9.42 -9.54
CA TRP A 3 -6.76 -8.85 -10.54
C TRP A 3 -7.50 -8.79 -11.86
N ASP A 4 -7.23 -7.73 -12.62
CA ASP A 4 -7.85 -7.41 -13.91
C ASP A 4 -7.54 -8.49 -14.97
N VAL A 5 -6.36 -9.10 -14.87
CA VAL A 5 -5.89 -10.20 -15.73
C VAL A 5 -5.30 -11.29 -14.84
N LYS A 6 -5.77 -12.53 -15.02
CA LYS A 6 -5.29 -13.72 -14.28
C LYS A 6 -4.73 -14.74 -15.26
N ASN A 7 -3.72 -15.50 -14.83
CA ASN A 7 -3.24 -16.64 -15.61
C ASN A 7 -4.30 -17.75 -15.64
N ASN A 8 -4.35 -18.50 -16.73
CA ASN A 8 -5.36 -19.55 -16.94
C ASN A 8 -5.25 -20.71 -15.93
N VAL A 9 -4.05 -20.92 -15.38
CA VAL A 9 -3.80 -21.91 -14.33
C VAL A 9 -3.43 -21.18 -13.05
N LEU A 10 -4.18 -21.44 -11.97
CA LEU A 10 -3.94 -20.90 -10.65
C LEU A 10 -3.07 -21.87 -9.83
N SER A 11 -2.29 -21.33 -8.89
CA SER A 11 -1.46 -22.13 -7.98
C SER A 11 -1.70 -21.72 -6.53
N GLU A 12 -2.00 -22.70 -5.69
CA GLU A 12 -2.20 -22.51 -4.24
C GLU A 12 -0.93 -22.00 -3.56
N ASN A 13 0.24 -22.53 -3.93
CA ASN A 13 1.53 -22.11 -3.38
C ASN A 13 1.81 -20.62 -3.65
N ILE A 14 1.49 -20.16 -4.87
CA ILE A 14 1.61 -18.73 -5.22
C ILE A 14 0.58 -17.92 -4.43
N MET A 15 -0.65 -18.42 -4.26
CA MET A 15 -1.67 -17.73 -3.46
C MET A 15 -1.21 -17.51 -2.02
N VAL A 16 -0.60 -18.51 -1.37
CA VAL A 16 -0.04 -18.37 -0.01
C VAL A 16 1.03 -17.28 0.04
N LEU A 17 1.91 -17.22 -0.96
CA LEU A 17 2.92 -16.17 -1.07
C LEU A 17 2.28 -14.77 -1.23
N VAL A 18 1.25 -14.65 -2.07
CA VAL A 18 0.52 -13.39 -2.25
C VAL A 18 -0.16 -12.97 -0.94
N LEU A 19 -0.82 -13.90 -0.24
CA LEU A 19 -1.43 -13.64 1.07
C LEU A 19 -0.39 -13.18 2.09
N LEU A 20 0.81 -13.78 2.09
CA LEU A 20 1.91 -13.37 2.95
C LEU A 20 2.34 -11.93 2.66
N ILE A 21 2.53 -11.56 1.39
CA ILE A 21 2.96 -10.22 1.00
C ILE A 21 1.87 -9.19 1.36
N VAL A 22 0.62 -9.47 1.01
CA VAL A 22 -0.53 -8.59 1.27
C VAL A 22 -0.74 -8.36 2.77
N GLN A 23 -0.38 -9.32 3.61
CA GLN A 23 -0.51 -9.23 5.06
C GLN A 23 0.22 -8.01 5.66
N TRP A 24 1.37 -7.61 5.11
CA TRP A 24 2.21 -6.54 5.69
C TRP A 24 2.58 -5.41 4.73
N LEU A 25 2.51 -5.61 3.40
CA LEU A 25 3.04 -4.67 2.42
C LEU A 25 2.39 -3.29 2.52
N MET A 26 1.06 -3.21 2.40
CA MET A 26 0.35 -1.93 2.45
C MET A 26 0.43 -1.25 3.82
N PRO A 27 0.22 -1.96 4.96
CA PRO A 27 0.49 -1.39 6.27
C PRO A 27 1.92 -0.81 6.40
N LEU A 28 2.94 -1.50 5.88
CA LEU A 28 4.32 -1.01 5.94
C LEU A 28 4.50 0.30 5.16
N PHE A 29 3.90 0.43 3.97
CA PHE A 29 3.92 1.66 3.20
C PHE A 29 3.28 2.83 3.96
N PHE A 30 2.13 2.63 4.61
CA PHE A 30 1.50 3.67 5.42
C PHE A 30 2.32 4.01 6.67
N LEU A 31 2.95 3.03 7.31
CA LEU A 31 3.81 3.23 8.48
C LEU A 31 5.01 4.13 8.13
N ILE A 32 5.76 3.77 7.08
CA ILE A 32 6.91 4.56 6.60
C ILE A 32 6.48 5.95 6.13
N SER A 33 5.30 6.05 5.52
CA SER A 33 4.73 7.34 5.13
C SER A 33 4.47 8.24 6.33
N GLY A 34 3.97 7.68 7.43
CA GLY A 34 3.75 8.39 8.70
C GLY A 34 5.04 8.92 9.30
N MET A 35 6.08 8.07 9.33
CA MET A 35 7.43 8.48 9.74
C MET A 35 7.95 9.64 8.87
N SER A 36 7.75 9.55 7.56
CA SER A 36 8.15 10.58 6.61
C SER A 36 7.40 11.91 6.82
N ILE A 37 6.13 11.88 7.23
CA ILE A 37 5.35 13.09 7.54
C ILE A 37 5.98 13.83 8.72
N TYR A 38 6.36 13.12 9.79
CA TYR A 38 7.03 13.73 10.94
C TYR A 38 8.30 14.49 10.51
N PHE A 39 9.18 13.84 9.75
CA PHE A 39 10.41 14.48 9.28
C PHE A 39 10.12 15.71 8.40
N VAL A 40 9.18 15.62 7.47
CA VAL A 40 8.86 16.75 6.58
C VAL A 40 8.24 17.94 7.33
N LEU A 41 7.39 17.69 8.32
CA LEU A 41 6.77 18.75 9.13
C LEU A 41 7.75 19.45 10.06
N SER A 42 8.92 18.85 10.34
CA SER A 42 9.96 19.51 11.14
C SER A 42 10.61 20.73 10.46
N PHE A 43 10.53 20.83 9.13
CA PHE A 43 11.17 21.91 8.35
C PHE A 43 10.25 22.57 7.30
N ARG A 44 8.95 22.23 7.26
CA ARG A 44 7.99 22.84 6.32
C ARG A 44 6.74 23.34 7.03
N THR A 45 6.16 24.42 6.51
CA THR A 45 4.85 24.89 6.96
C THR A 45 3.73 23.96 6.49
N LYS A 46 2.56 24.04 7.15
CA LYS A 46 1.37 23.25 6.79
C LYS A 46 0.98 23.41 5.31
N GLY A 47 0.98 24.65 4.80
CA GLY A 47 0.67 24.93 3.40
C GLY A 47 1.72 24.37 2.43
N GLN A 48 3.01 24.50 2.75
CA GLN A 48 4.10 23.91 1.95
C GLN A 48 4.03 22.38 1.94
N PHE A 49 3.65 21.76 3.05
CA PHE A 49 3.41 20.33 3.14
C PHE A 49 2.30 19.88 2.19
N ILE A 50 1.10 20.48 2.29
CA ILE A 50 -0.05 20.14 1.43
C ILE A 50 0.30 20.37 -0.04
N LYS A 51 0.82 21.55 -0.40
CA LYS A 51 1.19 21.86 -1.79
C LYS A 51 2.20 20.85 -2.34
N SER A 52 3.24 20.53 -1.57
CA SER A 52 4.23 19.56 -2.03
C SER A 52 3.70 18.14 -2.15
N ARG A 53 2.76 17.72 -1.28
CA ARG A 53 2.13 16.40 -1.36
C ARG A 53 1.18 16.34 -2.56
N PHE A 54 0.36 17.36 -2.74
CA PHE A 54 -0.55 17.47 -3.89
C PHE A 54 0.21 17.38 -5.21
N MET A 55 1.26 18.18 -5.38
CA MET A 55 2.08 18.19 -6.61
C MET A 55 2.82 16.87 -6.88
N ARG A 56 3.18 16.11 -5.84
CA ARG A 56 3.91 14.84 -6.00
C ARG A 56 3.03 13.61 -6.10
N ILE A 57 1.78 13.71 -5.65
CA ILE A 57 0.90 12.55 -5.47
C ILE A 57 -0.38 12.73 -6.28
N MET A 58 -1.12 13.81 -6.06
CA MET A 58 -2.41 14.04 -6.74
C MET A 58 -2.23 14.44 -8.20
N VAL A 59 -1.25 15.27 -8.53
CA VAL A 59 -1.00 15.65 -9.93
C VAL A 59 -0.67 14.43 -10.80
N PRO A 60 0.26 13.53 -10.41
CA PRO A 60 0.49 12.31 -11.15
C PRO A 60 -0.73 11.40 -11.26
N TYR A 61 -1.49 11.25 -10.17
CA TYR A 61 -2.72 10.47 -10.18
C TYR A 61 -3.76 11.03 -11.17
N LEU A 62 -4.06 12.33 -11.08
CA LEU A 62 -5.10 12.98 -11.89
C LEU A 62 -4.72 13.07 -13.37
N LEU A 63 -3.45 13.34 -13.69
CA LEU A 63 -3.04 13.58 -15.08
C LEU A 63 -2.53 12.32 -15.78
N ILE A 64 -1.67 11.54 -15.12
CA ILE A 64 -1.08 10.34 -15.73
C ILE A 64 -1.86 9.10 -15.34
N GLY A 65 -2.28 8.99 -14.08
CA GLY A 65 -3.07 7.88 -13.58
C GLY A 65 -4.34 7.68 -14.40
N ILE A 66 -5.24 8.67 -14.36
CA ILE A 66 -6.57 8.57 -14.98
C ILE A 66 -6.50 8.48 -16.51
N PHE A 67 -5.62 9.24 -17.17
CA PHE A 67 -5.62 9.34 -18.64
C PHE A 67 -4.68 8.36 -19.34
N VAL A 68 -3.65 7.83 -18.69
CA VAL A 68 -2.62 7.04 -19.37
C VAL A 68 -2.48 5.64 -18.76
N ILE A 69 -2.47 5.55 -17.44
CA ILE A 69 -2.06 4.33 -16.72
C ILE A 69 -3.23 3.39 -16.46
N LEU A 70 -4.37 3.93 -16.04
CA LEU A 70 -5.58 3.17 -15.72
C LEU A 70 -6.38 2.70 -16.95
N PRO A 71 -6.54 3.48 -18.04
CA PRO A 71 -7.36 3.06 -19.17
C PRO A 71 -6.92 1.70 -19.78
N PRO A 72 -5.62 1.42 -19.99
CA PRO A 72 -5.20 0.10 -20.47
C PRO A 72 -5.58 -1.03 -19.51
N GLN A 73 -5.51 -0.82 -18.19
CA GLN A 73 -5.90 -1.84 -17.20
C GLN A 73 -7.39 -2.15 -17.29
N HIS A 74 -8.22 -1.10 -17.35
CA HIS A 74 -9.67 -1.26 -17.51
C HIS A 74 -10.03 -1.93 -18.84
N TYR A 75 -9.36 -1.57 -19.94
CA TYR A 75 -9.59 -2.20 -21.24
C TYR A 75 -9.23 -3.69 -21.23
N LEU A 76 -8.08 -4.06 -20.63
CA LEU A 76 -7.69 -5.46 -20.49
C LEU A 76 -8.67 -6.24 -19.61
N ARG A 77 -9.20 -5.64 -18.53
CA ARG A 77 -10.26 -6.24 -17.71
C ARG A 77 -11.49 -6.53 -18.56
N THR A 78 -11.97 -5.55 -19.34
CA THR A 78 -13.15 -5.68 -20.22
C THR A 78 -12.98 -6.83 -21.23
N ILE A 79 -11.84 -6.89 -21.92
CA ILE A 79 -11.59 -8.01 -22.85
C ILE A 79 -11.51 -9.34 -22.12
N SER A 80 -10.85 -9.37 -20.95
CA SER A 80 -10.68 -10.60 -20.17
C SER A 80 -11.99 -11.11 -19.54
N SER A 81 -12.99 -10.24 -19.35
CA SER A 81 -14.34 -10.63 -18.90
C SER A 81 -15.23 -11.15 -20.03
N GLY A 82 -14.72 -11.24 -21.27
CA GLY A 82 -15.47 -11.74 -22.43
C GLY A 82 -16.25 -10.66 -23.18
N GLU A 83 -16.16 -9.40 -22.77
CA GLU A 83 -16.71 -8.28 -23.54
C GLU A 83 -15.77 -7.96 -24.70
N THR A 84 -16.09 -8.51 -25.87
CA THR A 84 -15.32 -8.30 -27.10
C THR A 84 -16.07 -7.41 -28.09
N GLY A 85 -15.36 -6.52 -28.79
CA GLY A 85 -15.94 -5.79 -29.93
C GLY A 85 -15.42 -4.36 -30.10
N LEU A 86 -14.91 -3.72 -29.05
CA LEU A 86 -14.33 -2.39 -29.13
C LEU A 86 -12.80 -2.45 -29.22
N THR A 87 -12.24 -1.70 -30.16
CA THR A 87 -10.82 -1.33 -30.13
C THR A 87 -10.54 -0.41 -28.95
N PHE A 88 -9.28 -0.27 -28.53
CA PHE A 88 -8.91 0.62 -27.43
C PHE A 88 -9.36 2.07 -27.66
N LEU A 89 -9.29 2.55 -28.91
CA LEU A 89 -9.70 3.92 -29.27
C LEU A 89 -11.22 4.12 -29.15
N GLU A 90 -12.02 3.09 -29.42
CA GLU A 90 -13.48 3.14 -29.26
C GLU A 90 -13.89 2.99 -27.79
N PHE A 91 -13.13 2.21 -27.01
CA PHE A 91 -13.31 2.06 -25.57
C PHE A 91 -12.98 3.34 -24.79
N TYR A 92 -11.95 4.07 -25.22
CA TYR A 92 -11.37 5.17 -24.44
C TYR A 92 -12.36 6.31 -24.11
N PRO A 93 -13.22 6.79 -25.04
CA PRO A 93 -14.27 7.74 -24.71
C PRO A 93 -15.25 7.22 -23.66
N ASN A 94 -15.66 5.95 -23.74
CA ASN A 94 -16.58 5.33 -22.77
C ASN A 94 -15.96 5.29 -21.38
N TYR A 95 -14.67 4.95 -21.29
CA TYR A 95 -13.92 5.00 -20.04
C TYR A 95 -13.89 6.43 -19.44
N LEU A 96 -13.71 7.46 -20.26
CA LEU A 96 -13.71 8.85 -19.77
C LEU A 96 -15.11 9.29 -19.29
N THR A 97 -16.17 8.90 -19.99
CA THR A 97 -17.55 9.12 -19.54
C THR A 97 -17.79 8.46 -18.19
N TYR A 98 -17.38 7.20 -18.03
CA TYR A 98 -17.44 6.52 -16.74
C TYR A 98 -16.65 7.29 -15.66
N ALA A 99 -15.39 7.61 -15.93
CA ALA A 99 -14.46 8.21 -14.98
C ALA A 99 -14.89 9.61 -14.48
N PHE A 100 -15.61 10.39 -15.29
CA PHE A 100 -15.93 11.79 -15.01
C PHE A 100 -17.42 12.11 -14.96
N THR A 101 -18.31 11.26 -15.47
CA THR A 101 -19.75 11.52 -15.50
C THR A 101 -20.47 10.53 -14.60
N ASP A 102 -20.33 9.24 -14.85
CA ASP A 102 -21.07 8.22 -14.09
C ASP A 102 -20.64 8.16 -12.62
N VAL A 103 -19.34 8.26 -12.36
CA VAL A 103 -18.79 8.33 -11.00
C VAL A 103 -19.42 9.48 -10.20
N PHE A 104 -19.46 10.68 -10.77
CA PHE A 104 -19.95 11.86 -10.07
C PHE A 104 -21.47 11.83 -9.90
N MET A 105 -22.22 11.32 -10.88
CA MET A 105 -23.68 11.19 -10.79
C MET A 105 -24.10 10.13 -9.78
N ASN A 106 -23.30 9.06 -9.60
CA ASN A 106 -23.59 7.98 -8.66
C ASN A 106 -22.92 8.16 -7.28
N PHE A 107 -22.27 9.30 -7.04
CA PHE A 107 -21.47 9.55 -5.82
C PHE A 107 -20.42 8.45 -5.55
N ASP A 108 -19.87 7.88 -6.61
CA ASP A 108 -18.83 6.85 -6.54
C ASP A 108 -17.43 7.49 -6.50
N PHE A 109 -16.41 6.67 -6.28
CA PHE A 109 -15.02 7.10 -6.36
C PHE A 109 -14.52 7.11 -7.81
N PRO A 110 -13.66 8.08 -8.19
CA PRO A 110 -12.99 8.04 -9.48
C PRO A 110 -12.16 6.75 -9.61
N PRO A 111 -11.93 6.26 -10.84
CA PRO A 111 -11.15 5.05 -11.05
C PRO A 111 -9.77 5.22 -10.42
N MET A 112 -9.51 4.41 -9.40
CA MET A 112 -8.23 4.46 -8.68
C MET A 112 -7.26 3.39 -9.15
N GLY A 113 -7.79 2.21 -9.52
CA GLY A 113 -7.00 1.00 -9.73
C GLY A 113 -5.97 0.81 -8.61
N HIS A 114 -4.74 0.49 -8.98
CA HIS A 114 -3.64 0.34 -8.03
C HIS A 114 -3.12 1.65 -7.46
N LEU A 115 -3.53 2.80 -7.98
CA LEU A 115 -3.09 4.11 -7.49
C LEU A 115 -3.87 4.58 -6.25
N TRP A 116 -4.83 3.79 -5.77
CA TRP A 116 -5.64 4.07 -4.56
C TRP A 116 -4.77 4.46 -3.35
N TYR A 117 -3.61 3.82 -3.17
CA TYR A 117 -2.70 4.14 -2.07
C TYR A 117 -2.24 5.58 -2.12
N LEU A 118 -1.87 6.10 -3.29
CA LEU A 118 -1.46 7.50 -3.46
C LEU A 118 -2.63 8.44 -3.14
N PHE A 119 -3.83 8.13 -3.64
CA PHE A 119 -5.04 8.88 -3.37
C PHE A 119 -5.32 8.98 -1.87
N PHE A 120 -5.47 7.84 -1.19
CA PHE A 120 -5.80 7.79 0.23
C PHE A 120 -4.65 8.27 1.12
N LEU A 121 -3.39 8.07 0.73
CA LEU A 121 -2.26 8.64 1.45
C LEU A 121 -2.35 10.17 1.49
N PHE A 122 -2.73 10.83 0.38
CA PHE A 122 -2.95 12.26 0.38
C PHE A 122 -4.11 12.66 1.28
N ILE A 123 -5.27 12.00 1.14
CA ILE A 123 -6.47 12.28 1.94
C ILE A 123 -6.18 12.14 3.44
N PHE A 124 -5.61 11.01 3.87
CA PHE A 124 -5.25 10.81 5.27
C PHE A 124 -4.18 11.79 5.74
N SER A 125 -3.19 12.12 4.90
CA SER A 125 -2.18 13.14 5.25
C SER A 125 -2.80 14.52 5.50
N VAL A 126 -3.85 14.90 4.77
CA VAL A 126 -4.55 16.17 4.93
C VAL A 126 -5.46 16.12 6.16
N ILE A 127 -6.30 15.09 6.29
CA ILE A 127 -7.22 14.92 7.43
C ILE A 127 -6.47 14.88 8.76
N MET A 128 -5.34 14.17 8.81
CA MET A 128 -4.54 14.02 10.02
C MET A 128 -3.57 15.18 10.25
N LEU A 129 -3.43 16.12 9.31
CA LEU A 129 -2.48 17.24 9.43
C LEU A 129 -2.69 18.10 10.68
N PRO A 130 -3.92 18.47 11.10
CA PRO A 130 -4.13 19.23 12.33
C PRO A 130 -3.59 18.49 13.56
N LEU A 131 -3.84 17.18 13.64
CA LEU A 131 -3.35 16.31 14.70
C LEU A 131 -1.82 16.23 14.68
N PHE A 132 -1.22 15.93 13.53
CA PHE A 132 0.24 15.84 13.40
C PHE A 132 0.94 17.17 13.70
N ALA A 133 0.37 18.28 13.26
CA ALA A 133 0.92 19.59 13.57
C ALA A 133 0.85 19.92 15.06
N TYR A 134 -0.25 19.57 15.74
CA TYR A 134 -0.36 19.71 17.19
C TYR A 134 0.66 18.83 17.92
N LEU A 135 0.80 17.57 17.52
CA LEU A 135 1.76 16.63 18.09
C LEU A 135 3.23 17.04 17.86
N GLY A 136 3.49 17.85 16.83
CA GLY A 136 4.80 18.45 16.59
C GLY A 136 5.19 19.58 17.57
N THR A 137 4.23 20.16 18.30
CA THR A 137 4.47 21.24 19.29
C THR A 137 5.09 20.72 20.59
N GLY A 138 5.60 21.61 21.46
CA GLY A 138 6.15 21.22 22.77
C GLY A 138 5.15 20.45 23.64
N SER A 139 3.89 20.92 23.71
CA SER A 139 2.82 20.25 24.46
C SER A 139 2.47 18.89 23.87
N GLY A 140 2.36 18.81 22.54
CA GLY A 140 2.08 17.55 21.83
C GLY A 140 3.19 16.50 22.03
N ARG A 141 4.46 16.91 21.92
CA ARG A 141 5.61 16.03 22.19
C ARG A 141 5.64 15.55 23.64
N SER A 142 5.22 16.39 24.60
CA SER A 142 5.10 15.98 26.01
C SER A 142 4.05 14.89 26.20
N ILE A 143 2.89 14.99 25.54
CA ILE A 143 1.85 13.95 25.55
C ILE A 143 2.41 12.63 24.99
N ILE A 144 3.08 12.69 23.84
CA ILE A 144 3.71 11.51 23.23
C ILE A 144 4.75 10.92 24.19
N SER A 145 5.59 11.73 24.80
CA SER A 145 6.63 11.26 25.74
C SER A 145 6.05 10.56 26.97
N LYS A 146 4.95 11.07 27.52
CA LYS A 146 4.22 10.44 28.63
C LYS A 146 3.60 9.11 28.22
N ALA A 147 2.92 9.07 27.07
CA ALA A 147 2.37 7.84 26.52
C ALA A 147 3.47 6.82 26.19
N ALA A 148 4.63 7.30 25.72
CA ALA A 148 5.75 6.46 25.31
C ALA A 148 6.34 5.65 26.47
N PHE A 149 6.21 6.11 27.72
CA PHE A 149 6.69 5.41 28.91
C PHE A 149 6.08 4.01 29.09
N ILE A 150 4.87 3.80 28.58
CA ILE A 150 4.22 2.48 28.59
C ILE A 150 5.03 1.47 27.75
N PHE A 151 5.72 1.94 26.71
CA PHE A 151 6.49 1.10 25.77
C PHE A 151 7.91 0.75 26.24
N ASP A 152 8.34 1.28 27.39
CA ASP A 152 9.60 0.86 28.04
C ASP A 152 9.49 -0.55 28.63
N LYS A 153 8.28 -0.99 28.96
CA LYS A 153 8.01 -2.33 29.49
C LYS A 153 8.16 -3.39 28.38
N PRO A 154 8.80 -4.54 28.65
CA PRO A 154 8.92 -5.62 27.67
C PRO A 154 7.54 -6.05 27.13
N GLY A 155 7.43 -6.16 25.80
CA GLY A 155 6.23 -6.67 25.13
C GLY A 155 5.07 -5.68 24.95
N THR A 156 5.05 -4.52 25.61
CA THR A 156 3.93 -3.56 25.45
C THR A 156 3.88 -2.93 24.06
N ILE A 157 4.99 -2.92 23.31
CA ILE A 157 5.00 -2.49 21.90
C ILE A 157 4.05 -3.32 21.02
N PHE A 158 3.79 -4.58 21.39
CA PHE A 158 2.85 -5.43 20.66
C PHE A 158 1.38 -5.06 20.89
N LEU A 159 1.07 -4.30 21.95
CA LEU A 159 -0.30 -3.83 22.22
C LEU A 159 -0.82 -2.86 21.16
N LEU A 160 0.07 -2.25 20.36
CA LEU A 160 -0.33 -1.44 19.21
C LEU A 160 -1.04 -2.26 18.11
N ALA A 161 -1.00 -3.59 18.16
CA ALA A 161 -1.84 -4.42 17.31
C ALA A 161 -3.33 -4.37 17.69
N LEU A 162 -3.66 -4.08 18.97
CA LEU A 162 -5.02 -4.20 19.49
C LEU A 162 -6.01 -3.22 18.85
N PRO A 163 -5.71 -1.91 18.70
CA PRO A 163 -6.68 -0.99 18.08
C PRO A 163 -7.01 -1.37 16.65
N VAL A 164 -6.02 -1.91 15.91
CA VAL A 164 -6.23 -2.41 14.55
C VAL A 164 -7.09 -3.68 14.58
N GLY A 165 -6.78 -4.63 15.45
CA GLY A 165 -7.54 -5.87 15.59
C GLY A 165 -8.99 -5.66 15.98
N ILE A 166 -9.23 -4.79 16.96
CA ILE A 166 -10.58 -4.38 17.37
C ILE A 166 -11.32 -3.75 16.20
N LEU A 167 -10.70 -2.78 15.51
CA LEU A 167 -11.32 -2.15 14.34
C LEU A 167 -11.70 -3.18 13.27
N THR A 168 -10.79 -4.09 12.91
CA THR A 168 -11.07 -5.12 11.91
C THR A 168 -12.10 -6.16 12.34
N ALA A 169 -12.28 -6.37 13.65
CA ALA A 169 -13.28 -7.28 14.19
C ALA A 169 -14.69 -6.67 14.15
N VAL A 170 -14.82 -5.35 14.29
CA VAL A 170 -16.12 -4.65 14.34
C VAL A 170 -16.55 -4.05 13.00
N LEU A 171 -15.62 -3.84 12.08
CA LEU A 171 -15.91 -3.25 10.78
C LEU A 171 -16.43 -4.32 9.83
N ASP A 172 -17.62 -4.08 9.27
CA ASP A 172 -18.29 -5.01 8.36
C ASP A 172 -17.41 -5.33 7.14
N PRO A 173 -17.00 -6.60 6.94
CA PRO A 173 -16.11 -7.01 5.84
C PRO A 173 -16.77 -6.95 4.45
N THR A 174 -18.09 -6.73 4.37
CA THR A 174 -18.80 -6.53 3.10
C THR A 174 -18.89 -5.05 2.72
N SER A 175 -18.79 -4.15 3.70
CA SER A 175 -18.83 -2.72 3.48
C SER A 175 -17.60 -2.21 2.72
N PHE A 176 -17.75 -1.08 2.01
CA PHE A 176 -16.62 -0.39 1.39
C PHE A 176 -15.45 -0.15 2.37
N ALA A 177 -15.78 0.19 3.62
CA ALA A 177 -14.78 0.51 4.63
C ALA A 177 -14.03 -0.73 5.15
N GLY A 178 -14.71 -1.86 5.30
CA GLY A 178 -14.15 -3.07 5.92
C GLY A 178 -13.65 -4.13 4.94
N ASN A 179 -14.06 -4.07 3.67
CA ASN A 179 -13.74 -5.11 2.71
C ASN A 179 -12.23 -5.14 2.38
N PRO A 180 -11.53 -6.24 2.70
CA PRO A 180 -10.09 -6.34 2.49
C PRO A 180 -9.69 -6.43 1.01
N ASN A 181 -10.61 -6.75 0.10
CA ASN A 181 -10.31 -6.88 -1.32
C ASN A 181 -10.13 -5.52 -2.03
N TYR A 182 -10.73 -4.44 -1.51
CA TYR A 182 -10.64 -3.13 -2.14
C TYR A 182 -9.31 -2.43 -1.91
N PHE A 183 -8.72 -2.62 -0.72
CA PHE A 183 -7.56 -1.85 -0.30
C PHE A 183 -6.44 -2.74 0.20
N GLY A 184 -5.90 -3.60 -0.68
CA GLY A 184 -4.65 -4.31 -0.41
C GLY A 184 -4.64 -5.15 0.87
N GLY A 185 -5.74 -5.85 1.16
CA GLY A 185 -5.84 -6.84 2.24
C GLY A 185 -6.44 -6.35 3.54
N TRP A 186 -6.74 -5.06 3.68
CA TRP A 186 -7.26 -4.48 4.92
C TRP A 186 -8.37 -3.47 4.65
N GLY A 187 -9.23 -3.26 5.65
CA GLY A 187 -10.20 -2.17 5.60
C GLY A 187 -9.53 -0.80 5.57
N ILE A 188 -10.16 0.16 4.91
CA ILE A 188 -9.59 1.49 4.61
C ILE A 188 -9.18 2.27 5.89
N PHE A 189 -9.91 2.06 6.98
CA PHE A 189 -9.66 2.74 8.26
C PHE A 189 -8.49 2.16 9.08
N VAL A 190 -7.93 1.02 8.68
CA VAL A 190 -6.68 0.51 9.27
C VAL A 190 -5.52 1.45 8.95
N TYR A 191 -5.49 1.99 7.74
CA TYR A 191 -4.38 2.79 7.23
C TYR A 191 -4.13 4.12 7.95
N PRO A 192 -5.12 4.95 8.34
CA PRO A 192 -4.86 6.13 9.16
C PRO A 192 -4.31 5.78 10.55
N ILE A 193 -4.68 4.64 11.15
CA ILE A 193 -4.11 4.17 12.41
C ILE A 193 -2.62 3.81 12.23
N ILE A 194 -2.30 3.06 11.17
CA ILE A 194 -0.91 2.70 10.89
C ILE A 194 -0.08 3.93 10.49
N LEU A 195 -0.64 4.87 9.74
CA LEU A 195 -0.03 6.16 9.42
C LEU A 195 0.27 6.95 10.70
N PHE A 196 -0.66 6.95 11.66
CA PHE A 196 -0.48 7.56 12.98
C PHE A 196 0.68 6.91 13.75
N TYR A 197 0.74 5.58 13.80
CA TYR A 197 1.83 4.86 14.48
C TYR A 197 3.19 5.20 13.89
N GLY A 198 3.28 5.31 12.56
CA GLY A 198 4.50 5.74 11.88
C GLY A 198 4.96 7.12 12.35
N PHE A 199 4.04 8.07 12.45
CA PHE A 199 4.34 9.41 12.97
C PHE A 199 4.83 9.34 14.43
N LEU A 200 4.16 8.57 15.29
CA LEU A 200 4.54 8.41 16.69
C LEU A 200 5.94 7.83 16.84
N ILE A 201 6.26 6.77 16.11
CA ILE A 201 7.57 6.10 16.13
C ILE A 201 8.68 7.08 15.76
N ALA A 202 8.50 7.85 14.68
CA ALA A 202 9.51 8.83 14.27
C ALA A 202 9.65 10.01 15.23
N SER A 203 8.58 10.33 15.98
CA SER A 203 8.57 11.45 16.93
C SER A 203 9.22 11.17 18.28
N ASN A 204 9.45 9.90 18.64
CA ASN A 204 9.96 9.52 19.95
C ASN A 204 10.96 8.36 19.89
N GLY A 205 12.20 8.62 20.31
CA GLY A 205 13.28 7.61 20.30
C GLY A 205 12.99 6.36 21.13
N ARG A 206 12.18 6.44 22.21
CA ARG A 206 11.83 5.26 23.02
C ARG A 206 11.03 4.22 22.23
N LEU A 207 10.10 4.68 21.40
CA LEU A 207 9.33 3.79 20.52
C LEU A 207 10.22 3.10 19.50
N GLU A 208 11.16 3.86 18.92
CA GLU A 208 12.12 3.34 17.97
C GLU A 208 13.10 2.33 18.61
N GLU A 209 13.53 2.57 19.84
CA GLU A 209 14.33 1.64 20.64
C GLU A 209 13.55 0.37 20.98
N ALA A 210 12.28 0.51 21.39
CA ALA A 210 11.40 -0.62 21.67
C ALA A 210 11.23 -1.53 20.45
N ILE A 211 11.06 -0.96 19.25
CA ILE A 211 10.99 -1.71 17.99
C ILE A 211 12.29 -2.50 17.74
N GLN A 212 13.45 -1.86 17.88
CA GLN A 212 14.74 -2.51 17.67
C GLN A 212 14.97 -3.65 18.67
N LYS A 213 14.64 -3.43 19.95
CA LYS A 213 14.78 -4.43 21.02
C LYS A 213 13.93 -5.68 20.76
N HIS A 214 12.74 -5.52 20.18
CA HIS A 214 11.80 -6.62 19.95
C HIS A 214 11.84 -7.18 18.53
N ALA A 215 12.69 -6.69 17.64
CA ALA A 215 12.74 -7.08 16.22
C ALA A 215 12.87 -8.60 16.01
N LYS A 216 13.76 -9.26 16.76
CA LYS A 216 13.95 -10.72 16.68
C LYS A 216 12.71 -11.49 17.14
N VAL A 217 12.13 -11.08 18.27
CA VAL A 217 10.91 -11.71 18.82
C VAL A 217 9.74 -11.52 17.86
N ALA A 218 9.58 -10.31 17.32
CA ALA A 218 8.54 -10.00 16.35
C ALA A 218 8.69 -10.82 15.07
N LEU A 219 9.90 -11.03 14.56
CA LEU A 219 10.12 -11.89 13.39
C LEU A 219 9.72 -13.34 13.65
N VAL A 220 10.11 -13.90 14.80
CA VAL A 220 9.72 -15.26 15.20
C VAL A 220 8.20 -15.37 15.28
N LEU A 221 7.55 -14.44 15.97
CA LEU A 221 6.09 -14.40 16.09
C LEU A 221 5.40 -14.23 14.74
N ALA A 222 5.92 -13.38 13.85
CA ALA A 222 5.36 -13.15 12.52
C ALA A 222 5.41 -14.42 11.66
N VAL A 223 6.51 -15.16 11.71
CA VAL A 223 6.68 -16.42 10.95
C VAL A 223 5.83 -17.54 11.55
N THR A 224 5.75 -17.66 12.87
CA THR A 224 5.01 -18.77 13.52
C THR A 224 3.49 -18.56 13.51
N THR A 225 3.01 -17.32 13.65
CA THR A 225 1.57 -17.04 13.67
C THR A 225 0.94 -17.00 12.28
N PHE A 226 1.73 -16.82 11.21
CA PHE A 226 1.20 -16.75 9.85
C PHE A 226 0.54 -18.07 9.39
N PRO A 227 1.15 -19.27 9.54
CA PRO A 227 0.48 -20.53 9.25
C PRO A 227 -0.79 -20.76 10.10
N ILE A 228 -0.78 -20.30 11.35
CA ILE A 228 -1.95 -20.38 12.24
C ILE A 228 -3.11 -19.55 11.68
N ILE A 229 -2.82 -18.35 11.16
CA ILE A 229 -3.83 -17.54 10.46
C ILE A 229 -4.36 -18.26 9.23
N LEU A 230 -3.50 -18.86 8.42
CA LEU A 230 -3.95 -19.60 7.22
C LEU A 230 -4.85 -20.79 7.57
N TRP A 231 -4.66 -21.40 8.73
CA TRP A 231 -5.53 -22.48 9.20
C TRP A 231 -6.91 -21.93 9.62
N PHE A 232 -6.95 -20.93 10.49
CA PHE A 232 -8.21 -20.38 10.99
C PHE A 232 -8.98 -19.52 9.98
N ILE A 233 -8.31 -18.93 8.98
CA ILE A 233 -9.00 -18.12 7.97
C ILE A 233 -9.93 -19.00 7.12
N GLN A 234 -9.67 -20.30 7.00
CA GLN A 234 -10.59 -21.22 6.32
C GLN A 234 -11.96 -21.26 7.01
N SER A 235 -11.98 -21.25 8.35
CA SER A 235 -13.21 -21.15 9.12
C SER A 235 -13.95 -19.83 8.94
N VAL A 236 -13.27 -18.76 8.52
CA VAL A 236 -13.94 -17.51 8.13
C VAL A 236 -14.52 -17.62 6.71
N LEU A 237 -13.78 -18.26 5.80
CA LEU A 237 -14.17 -18.42 4.39
C LEU A 237 -15.33 -19.41 4.20
N ASP A 238 -15.39 -20.47 5.00
CA ASP A 238 -16.48 -21.46 4.97
C ASP A 238 -17.74 -21.02 5.75
N GLY A 239 -17.70 -19.87 6.40
CA GLY A 239 -18.81 -19.29 7.16
C GLY A 239 -18.95 -19.79 8.59
N THR A 240 -18.10 -20.70 9.07
CA THR A 240 -18.12 -21.18 10.46
C THR A 240 -17.91 -20.02 11.46
N TYR A 241 -16.98 -19.13 11.15
CA TYR A 241 -16.69 -17.90 11.87
C TYR A 241 -17.27 -16.70 11.11
N TYR A 242 -18.58 -16.54 11.23
CA TYR A 242 -19.32 -15.43 10.62
C TYR A 242 -19.01 -14.08 11.31
N PHE A 243 -19.22 -12.98 10.58
CA PHE A 243 -19.04 -11.62 11.11
C PHE A 243 -19.89 -11.39 12.38
N GLY A 244 -19.28 -10.84 13.42
CA GLY A 244 -19.91 -10.65 14.74
C GLY A 244 -19.74 -11.83 15.71
N SER A 245 -19.21 -12.97 15.26
CA SER A 245 -18.84 -14.08 16.15
C SER A 245 -17.52 -13.84 16.89
N TYR A 246 -17.35 -14.47 18.06
CA TYR A 246 -16.08 -14.46 18.78
C TYR A 246 -14.94 -15.11 17.99
N GLY A 247 -15.25 -16.14 17.18
CA GLY A 247 -14.27 -16.79 16.29
C GLY A 247 -13.72 -15.81 15.25
N TYR A 248 -14.60 -15.07 14.57
CA TYR A 248 -14.20 -14.04 13.61
C TYR A 248 -13.32 -12.97 14.26
N ALA A 249 -13.73 -12.46 15.43
CA ALA A 249 -12.96 -11.47 16.18
C ALA A 249 -11.57 -11.99 16.57
N GLY A 250 -11.47 -13.25 17.01
CA GLY A 250 -10.19 -13.91 17.34
C GLY A 250 -9.25 -14.00 16.13
N VAL A 251 -9.76 -14.36 14.96
CA VAL A 251 -8.98 -14.40 13.72
C VAL A 251 -8.51 -13.01 13.32
N MET A 252 -9.37 -11.99 13.39
CA MET A 252 -9.00 -10.61 13.05
C MET A 252 -7.95 -10.01 14.00
N LEU A 253 -8.04 -10.33 15.29
CA LEU A 253 -7.02 -9.97 16.30
C LEU A 253 -5.67 -10.64 16.01
N LEU A 254 -5.68 -11.95 15.75
CA LEU A 254 -4.46 -12.70 15.41
C LEU A 254 -3.83 -12.17 14.12
N ARG A 255 -4.66 -11.89 13.11
CA ARG A 255 -4.22 -11.32 11.84
C ARG A 255 -3.58 -9.94 12.04
N SER A 256 -4.19 -9.08 12.82
CA SER A 256 -3.66 -7.75 13.14
C SER A 256 -2.36 -7.81 13.95
N PHE A 257 -2.27 -8.75 14.90
CA PHE A 257 -1.06 -9.02 15.65
C PHE A 257 0.10 -9.49 14.76
N ASN A 258 -0.16 -10.42 13.85
CA ASN A 258 0.83 -10.90 12.90
C ASN A 258 1.34 -9.79 11.97
N MET A 259 0.44 -8.96 11.44
CA MET A 259 0.80 -7.80 10.64
C MET A 259 1.71 -6.85 11.42
N TRP A 260 1.36 -6.53 12.66
CA TRP A 260 2.18 -5.66 13.50
C TRP A 260 3.56 -6.27 13.82
N CYS A 261 3.63 -7.59 14.02
CA CYS A 261 4.90 -8.29 14.19
C CYS A 261 5.80 -8.18 12.95
N TRP A 262 5.24 -8.32 11.74
CA TRP A 262 5.97 -8.06 10.49
C TRP A 262 6.48 -6.62 10.43
N LEU A 263 5.66 -5.64 10.79
CA LEU A 263 6.05 -4.23 10.79
C LEU A 263 7.21 -3.93 11.75
N ILE A 264 7.17 -4.47 12.98
CA ILE A 264 8.28 -4.35 13.94
C ILE A 264 9.55 -5.01 13.38
N ALA A 265 9.43 -6.21 12.83
CA ALA A 265 10.57 -6.94 12.26
C ALA A 265 11.23 -6.15 11.12
N PHE A 266 10.43 -5.65 10.16
CA PHE A 266 10.94 -4.88 9.02
C PHE A 266 11.58 -3.56 9.46
N LEU A 267 10.97 -2.81 10.38
CA LEU A 267 11.57 -1.57 10.86
C LEU A 267 12.85 -1.83 11.68
N GLY A 268 12.84 -2.82 12.57
CA GLY A 268 13.97 -3.13 13.43
C GLY A 268 15.18 -3.63 12.65
N TYR A 269 14.98 -4.59 11.74
CA TYR A 269 16.06 -5.09 10.89
C TYR A 269 16.43 -4.12 9.76
N GLY A 270 15.46 -3.36 9.24
CA GLY A 270 15.70 -2.27 8.31
C GLY A 270 16.64 -1.22 8.90
N LYS A 271 16.38 -0.77 10.13
CA LYS A 271 17.29 0.15 10.82
C LYS A 271 18.67 -0.46 11.09
N LYS A 272 18.75 -1.75 11.42
CA LYS A 272 20.03 -2.41 11.72
C LYS A 272 20.90 -2.64 10.48
N TYR A 273 20.31 -3.09 9.37
CA TYR A 273 21.05 -3.57 8.20
C TYR A 273 20.92 -2.67 6.96
N LEU A 274 19.90 -1.81 6.90
CA LEU A 274 19.59 -0.98 5.72
C LEU A 274 19.78 0.54 5.98
N SER A 275 20.38 0.92 7.12
CA SER A 275 20.75 2.31 7.44
C SER A 275 22.04 2.74 6.74
N PHE A 276 22.06 2.74 5.41
CA PHE A 276 23.19 3.24 4.61
C PHE A 276 22.72 4.23 3.55
N ASN A 277 23.65 5.05 3.05
CA ASN A 277 23.39 6.02 1.98
C ASN A 277 24.40 5.81 0.85
N ASN A 278 23.92 5.49 -0.34
CA ASN A 278 24.76 5.30 -1.53
C ASN A 278 24.08 5.89 -2.78
N SER A 279 24.82 5.94 -3.89
CA SER A 279 24.32 6.48 -5.17
C SER A 279 23.12 5.69 -5.71
N THR A 280 23.13 4.36 -5.57
CA THR A 280 22.02 3.48 -5.97
C THR A 280 20.73 3.82 -5.24
N LEU A 281 20.78 4.04 -3.92
CA LEU A 281 19.62 4.43 -3.13
C LEU A 281 19.09 5.81 -3.52
N LYS A 282 19.99 6.77 -3.81
CA LYS A 282 19.58 8.08 -4.32
C LYS A 282 18.87 7.97 -5.68
N TYR A 283 19.38 7.15 -6.59
CA TYR A 283 18.76 6.86 -7.87
C TYR A 283 17.39 6.19 -7.71
N ALA A 284 17.30 5.13 -6.90
CA ALA A 284 16.05 4.42 -6.65
C ALA A 284 14.98 5.31 -6.00
N ASN A 285 15.37 6.13 -5.03
CA ASN A 285 14.46 7.10 -4.38
C ASN A 285 13.95 8.17 -5.35
N GLU A 286 14.76 8.57 -6.34
CA GLU A 286 14.33 9.51 -7.36
C GLU A 286 13.20 8.93 -8.22
N GLY A 287 13.29 7.64 -8.58
CA GLY A 287 12.35 6.93 -9.45
C GLY A 287 11.19 6.21 -8.77
N LEU A 288 11.16 6.13 -7.44
CA LEU A 288 10.23 5.30 -6.68
C LEU A 288 8.76 5.53 -7.08
N ILE A 289 8.30 6.79 -7.15
CA ILE A 289 6.92 7.12 -7.51
C ILE A 289 6.63 6.76 -8.97
N ALA A 290 7.60 6.98 -9.88
CA ALA A 290 7.44 6.65 -11.29
C ALA A 290 7.29 5.14 -11.50
N ILE A 291 8.17 4.35 -10.87
CA ILE A 291 8.11 2.88 -10.89
C ILE A 291 6.79 2.39 -10.29
N TYR A 292 6.37 2.97 -9.16
CA TYR A 292 5.07 2.66 -8.55
C TYR A 292 3.89 2.96 -9.49
N ILE A 293 3.90 4.08 -10.20
CA ILE A 293 2.79 4.40 -11.12
C ILE A 293 2.76 3.39 -12.29
N LEU A 294 3.91 3.01 -12.83
CA LEU A 294 4.00 2.14 -14.01
C LEU A 294 3.73 0.66 -13.73
N HIS A 295 4.13 0.16 -12.55
CA HIS A 295 4.36 -1.29 -12.39
C HIS A 295 3.15 -2.15 -12.75
N GLN A 296 1.97 -1.84 -12.22
CA GLN A 296 0.82 -2.73 -12.40
C GLN A 296 0.33 -2.74 -13.85
N THR A 297 0.25 -1.58 -14.53
CA THR A 297 -0.14 -1.54 -15.95
C THR A 297 0.81 -2.36 -16.83
N VAL A 298 2.13 -2.22 -16.62
CA VAL A 298 3.11 -3.00 -17.40
C VAL A 298 2.99 -4.49 -17.10
N ILE A 299 2.87 -4.87 -15.83
CA ILE A 299 2.71 -6.27 -15.42
C ILE A 299 1.44 -6.86 -16.04
N GLN A 300 0.33 -6.13 -16.04
CA GLN A 300 -0.91 -6.60 -16.65
C GLN A 300 -0.82 -6.75 -18.17
N LEU A 301 -0.20 -5.79 -18.86
CA LEU A 301 0.01 -5.86 -20.31
C LEU A 301 0.85 -7.09 -20.68
N VAL A 302 2.00 -7.28 -20.02
CA VAL A 302 2.85 -8.45 -20.25
C VAL A 302 2.08 -9.73 -19.90
N GLY A 303 1.41 -9.75 -18.75
CA GLY A 303 0.61 -10.87 -18.26
C GLY A 303 -0.46 -11.30 -19.25
N PHE A 304 -1.18 -10.35 -19.85
CA PHE A 304 -2.22 -10.59 -20.84
C PHE A 304 -1.68 -11.33 -22.07
N PHE A 305 -0.55 -10.88 -22.62
CA PHE A 305 0.03 -11.51 -23.83
C PHE A 305 0.62 -12.90 -23.57
N ILE A 306 1.12 -13.17 -22.36
CA ILE A 306 1.73 -14.47 -22.02
C ILE A 306 0.76 -15.47 -21.38
N ALA A 307 -0.44 -15.02 -20.96
CA ALA A 307 -1.39 -15.83 -20.21
C ALA A 307 -1.71 -17.16 -20.92
N ASN A 308 -1.88 -17.12 -22.24
CA ASN A 308 -2.25 -18.25 -23.08
C ASN A 308 -1.06 -19.10 -23.57
N TRP A 309 0.18 -18.77 -23.20
CA TRP A 309 1.33 -19.56 -23.66
C TRP A 309 1.30 -20.98 -23.06
N GLU A 310 1.69 -21.98 -23.84
CA GLU A 310 1.79 -23.38 -23.40
C GLU A 310 3.08 -23.61 -22.58
N MET A 311 3.11 -23.05 -21.36
CA MET A 311 4.24 -23.20 -20.45
C MET A 311 3.78 -23.39 -19.01
N GLY A 312 4.63 -24.02 -18.20
CA GLY A 312 4.44 -24.09 -16.75
C GLY A 312 4.41 -22.72 -16.07
N ILE A 313 3.83 -22.67 -14.87
CA ILE A 313 3.60 -21.41 -14.14
C ILE A 313 4.89 -20.68 -13.73
N TYR A 314 5.93 -21.43 -13.36
CA TYR A 314 7.21 -20.85 -12.93
C TYR A 314 7.95 -20.14 -14.06
N PRO A 315 8.15 -20.76 -15.26
CA PRO A 315 8.66 -20.03 -16.42
C PRO A 315 7.84 -18.79 -16.77
N LYS A 316 6.50 -18.87 -16.76
CA LYS A 316 5.63 -17.70 -17.01
C LYS A 316 5.88 -16.60 -16.00
N TYR A 317 5.97 -16.93 -14.71
CA TYR A 317 6.26 -15.96 -13.65
C TYR A 317 7.62 -15.28 -13.85
N MET A 318 8.67 -16.05 -14.19
CA MET A 318 10.00 -15.48 -14.44
C MET A 318 10.01 -14.54 -15.65
N ILE A 319 9.36 -14.94 -16.76
CA ILE A 319 9.20 -14.07 -17.93
C ILE A 319 8.42 -12.81 -17.58
N LEU A 320 7.29 -12.94 -16.87
CA LEU A 320 6.48 -11.81 -16.43
C LEU A 320 7.30 -10.84 -15.59
N ALA A 321 7.98 -11.34 -14.55
CA ALA A 321 8.75 -10.54 -13.61
C ALA A 321 9.92 -9.83 -14.30
N THR A 322 10.74 -10.57 -15.05
CA THR A 322 11.93 -10.02 -15.73
C THR A 322 11.55 -9.04 -16.82
N THR A 323 10.58 -9.40 -17.68
CA THR A 323 10.15 -8.53 -18.79
C THR A 323 9.53 -7.25 -18.27
N SER A 324 8.61 -7.35 -17.30
CA SER A 324 7.99 -6.16 -16.72
C SER A 324 9.02 -5.26 -16.05
N PHE A 325 9.96 -5.84 -15.29
CA PHE A 325 11.02 -5.08 -14.64
C PHE A 325 11.90 -4.32 -15.65
N ILE A 326 12.34 -4.99 -16.72
CA ILE A 326 13.13 -4.38 -17.79
C ILE A 326 12.33 -3.26 -18.47
N VAL A 327 11.08 -3.51 -18.86
CA VAL A 327 10.23 -2.52 -19.52
C VAL A 327 10.00 -1.28 -18.63
N ILE A 328 9.69 -1.48 -17.34
CA ILE A 328 9.52 -0.39 -16.38
C ILE A 328 10.81 0.44 -16.26
N LEU A 329 11.97 -0.22 -16.15
CA LEU A 329 13.26 0.47 -16.06
C LEU A 329 13.60 1.23 -17.35
N LEU A 330 13.31 0.66 -18.52
CA LEU A 330 13.54 1.32 -19.81
C LEU A 330 12.63 2.56 -19.97
N ILE A 331 11.34 2.46 -19.64
CA ILE A 331 10.42 3.60 -19.66
C ILE A 331 10.91 4.67 -18.68
N TYR A 332 11.32 4.27 -17.48
CA TYR A 332 11.85 5.19 -16.49
C TYR A 332 13.12 5.90 -16.99
N GLU A 333 14.12 5.18 -17.46
CA GLU A 333 15.45 5.72 -17.81
C GLU A 333 15.45 6.54 -19.11
N ILE A 334 14.64 6.12 -20.10
CA ILE A 334 14.62 6.73 -21.44
C ILE A 334 13.60 7.86 -21.51
N VAL A 335 12.41 7.66 -20.96
CA VAL A 335 11.29 8.59 -21.12
C VAL A 335 11.18 9.50 -19.90
N ILE A 336 10.92 8.92 -18.72
CA ILE A 336 10.55 9.70 -17.54
C ILE A 336 11.73 10.52 -17.02
N ARG A 337 12.91 9.92 -16.88
CA ARG A 337 14.06 10.54 -16.23
C ARG A 337 14.71 11.66 -17.06
N ARG A 338 14.49 11.66 -18.39
CA ARG A 338 15.12 12.60 -19.34
C ARG A 338 14.33 13.87 -19.59
N ILE A 339 13.00 13.81 -19.53
CA ILE A 339 12.13 14.92 -19.94
C ILE A 339 11.51 15.60 -18.72
N ASN A 340 11.85 16.88 -18.46
CA ASN A 340 11.42 17.62 -17.26
C ASN A 340 9.90 17.71 -17.08
N VAL A 341 9.13 17.80 -18.19
CA VAL A 341 7.67 17.78 -18.15
C VAL A 341 7.17 16.43 -17.63
N ILE A 342 7.69 15.33 -18.17
CA ILE A 342 7.30 13.98 -17.75
C ILE A 342 7.73 13.70 -16.31
N ARG A 343 8.93 14.15 -15.90
CA ARG A 343 9.37 14.10 -14.50
C ARG A 343 8.33 14.73 -13.57
N PHE A 344 7.86 15.93 -13.91
CA PHE A 344 6.83 16.62 -13.13
C PHE A 344 5.52 15.83 -13.10
N LEU A 345 5.07 15.32 -14.25
CA LEU A 345 3.86 14.50 -14.37
C LEU A 345 3.93 13.18 -13.58
N PHE A 346 5.12 12.67 -13.28
CA PHE A 346 5.36 11.50 -12.42
C PHE A 346 5.79 11.88 -10.98
N GLY A 347 5.61 13.15 -10.57
CA GLY A 347 5.85 13.61 -9.20
C GLY A 347 7.33 13.74 -8.83
N MET A 348 8.23 13.68 -9.81
CA MET A 348 9.67 13.84 -9.65
C MET A 348 10.07 15.32 -9.67
N LYS A 349 11.20 15.65 -9.03
CA LYS A 349 11.79 16.99 -9.12
C LYS A 349 12.31 17.22 -10.55
N GLN A 350 12.16 18.42 -11.09
CA GLN A 350 12.79 18.79 -12.36
C GLN A 350 14.33 18.83 -12.20
N LYS A 351 15.06 18.43 -13.24
CA LYS A 351 16.51 18.65 -13.32
C LYS A 351 16.75 20.11 -13.69
N LYS A 352 17.70 20.73 -12.98
CA LYS A 352 18.18 22.07 -13.32
C LYS A 352 18.94 22.04 -14.63
#